data_AF-A0A0W1FR06-F1
#
_entry.id   AF-A0A0W1FR06-F1
#
_cell.length_a   1.000
_cell.length_b   1.000
_cell.length_c   1.000
_cell.angle_alpha   90.00
_cell.angle_beta   90.00
_cell.angle_gamma   90.00
#
_symmetry.space_group_name_H-M   'P 1'
#
loop_
_entity.id
_entity.type
_entity.pdbx_description
1 polymer ?
#
loop_
_entity_poly.entity_id
_entity_poly.type
_entity_poly.pdbx_seq_one_letter_code
_entity_poly.pdbx_strand_id
1 'polypeptide(L)'
;MSIRNLKTVLVLDAITCAGVFAVGLLAAAPVGELLGLPANIVAIGGWICLAAALLMVIAARQAVPSPALVKLIAIGNLGWVAASLGVVGTFSGAMTGLGLAVVIAQAVGVFAFAVLEWKAAGAGARTVLV
;
A
#
# COMPACT_ATOMS: atom_id res chain seq x y z
N MET A 1 7.56 3.75 19.20
CA MET A 1 6.15 3.67 18.76
C MET A 1 5.47 2.55 19.52
N SER A 2 4.26 2.74 20.06
CA SER A 2 3.55 1.69 20.81
C SER A 2 2.99 0.62 19.87
N ILE A 3 2.80 -0.61 20.37
CA ILE A 3 2.14 -1.72 19.65
C ILE A 3 0.76 -1.32 19.15
N ARG A 4 -0.01 -0.57 19.96
CA ARG A 4 -1.35 -0.09 19.56
C ARG A 4 -1.26 0.82 18.33
N ASN A 5 -0.27 1.71 18.28
CA ASN A 5 -0.06 2.60 17.14
C ASN A 5 0.34 1.80 15.88
N LEU A 6 1.16 0.75 16.02
CA LEU A 6 1.54 -0.10 14.88
C LEU A 6 0.34 -0.85 14.31
N LYS A 7 -0.50 -1.43 15.19
CA LYS A 7 -1.73 -2.09 14.75
C LYS A 7 -2.68 -1.13 14.04
N THR A 8 -2.83 0.10 14.55
CA THR A 8 -3.62 1.13 13.87
C THR A 8 -3.05 1.44 12.48
N VAL A 9 -1.73 1.60 12.35
CA VAL A 9 -1.08 1.84 11.04
C VAL A 9 -1.33 0.69 10.07
N LEU A 10 -1.11 -0.56 10.48
CA LEU A 10 -1.34 -1.75 9.65
C LEU A 10 -2.81 -1.87 9.21
N VAL A 11 -3.76 -1.58 10.12
CA VAL A 11 -5.20 -1.64 9.81
C VAL A 11 -5.61 -0.54 8.84
N LEU A 12 -5.12 0.69 9.03
CA LEU A 12 -5.40 1.80 8.12
C LEU A 12 -4.87 1.50 6.71
N ASP A 13 -3.65 0.98 6.61
CA ASP A 13 -3.07 0.61 5.32
C ASP A 13 -3.85 -0.56 4.66
N ALA A 14 -4.23 -1.57 5.44
CA ALA A 14 -5.06 -2.66 4.96
C ALA A 14 -6.41 -2.17 4.41
N ILE A 15 -7.04 -1.17 5.05
CA ILE A 15 -8.28 -0.55 4.57
C ILE A 15 -8.04 0.16 3.24
N THR A 16 -6.95 0.93 3.11
CA THR A 16 -6.63 1.60 1.85
C THR A 16 -6.37 0.61 0.74
N CYS A 17 -5.61 -0.45 1.01
CA CYS A 17 -5.36 -1.53 0.06
C CYS A 17 -6.66 -2.28 -0.32
N ALA A 18 -7.53 -2.58 0.64
CA ALA A 18 -8.84 -3.18 0.35
C ALA A 18 -9.73 -2.26 -0.51
N GLY A 19 -9.65 -0.94 -0.30
CA GLY A 19 -10.31 0.06 -1.14
C GLY A 19 -9.82 0.03 -2.58
N VAL A 20 -8.49 0.00 -2.80
CA VAL A 20 -7.89 -0.13 -4.13
C VAL A 20 -8.27 -1.46 -4.78
N PHE A 21 -8.31 -2.56 -4.02
CA PHE A 21 -8.81 -3.84 -4.51
C PHE A 21 -10.27 -3.76 -4.96
N ALA A 22 -11.16 -3.18 -4.15
CA ALA A 22 -12.56 -3.03 -4.49
C ALA A 22 -12.74 -2.21 -5.78
N VAL A 23 -11.96 -1.12 -5.94
CA VAL A 23 -11.93 -0.34 -7.18
C VAL A 23 -11.45 -1.18 -8.37
N GLY A 24 -10.33 -1.90 -8.23
CA GLY A 24 -9.80 -2.75 -9.29
C GLY A 24 -10.72 -3.91 -9.67
N LEU A 25 -11.46 -4.47 -8.71
CA LEU A 25 -12.39 -5.57 -8.96
C LEU A 25 -13.70 -5.11 -9.59
N LEU A 26 -14.27 -4.01 -9.10
CA LEU A 26 -15.65 -3.60 -9.42
C LEU A 26 -15.73 -2.46 -10.43
N ALA A 27 -14.65 -1.67 -10.58
CA ALA A 27 -14.68 -0.40 -11.30
C ALA A 27 -13.42 -0.11 -12.12
N ALA A 28 -12.62 -1.14 -12.48
CA ALA A 28 -11.36 -0.94 -13.20
C ALA A 28 -11.52 -0.22 -14.55
N ALA A 29 -12.55 -0.54 -15.33
CA ALA A 29 -12.81 0.11 -16.61
C ALA A 29 -13.18 1.60 -16.46
N PRO A 30 -14.24 1.97 -15.72
CA PRO A 30 -14.61 3.39 -15.58
C PRO A 30 -13.53 4.21 -14.84
N VAL A 31 -12.82 3.64 -13.87
CA VAL A 31 -11.71 4.33 -13.20
C VAL A 31 -10.51 4.45 -14.12
N GLY A 32 -10.20 3.43 -14.93
CA GLY A 32 -9.15 3.50 -15.94
C GLY A 32 -9.40 4.65 -16.92
N GLU A 33 -10.61 4.77 -17.44
CA GLU A 33 -11.01 5.88 -18.30
C GLU A 33 -10.84 7.25 -17.61
N LEU A 34 -11.33 7.39 -16.37
CA LEU A 34 -11.22 8.64 -15.61
C LEU A 34 -9.77 9.06 -15.35
N LEU A 35 -8.88 8.11 -15.08
CA LEU A 35 -7.47 8.38 -14.78
C LEU A 35 -6.59 8.42 -16.04
N GLY A 36 -7.11 8.04 -17.21
CA GLY A 36 -6.33 7.86 -18.43
C GLY A 36 -5.34 6.70 -18.33
N LEU A 37 -5.76 5.60 -17.72
CA LEU A 37 -4.98 4.37 -17.53
C LEU A 37 -5.69 3.17 -18.15
N PRO A 38 -4.94 2.19 -18.68
CA PRO A 38 -5.51 0.92 -19.10
C PRO A 38 -6.21 0.21 -17.93
N ALA A 39 -7.44 -0.28 -18.15
CA ALA A 39 -8.23 -0.95 -17.12
C ALA A 39 -7.50 -2.13 -16.46
N ASN A 40 -6.69 -2.86 -17.23
CA ASN A 40 -5.88 -3.96 -16.71
C ASN A 40 -4.83 -3.50 -15.69
N ILE A 41 -4.27 -2.30 -15.83
CA ILE A 41 -3.32 -1.75 -14.84
C ILE A 41 -4.04 -1.46 -13.52
N VAL A 42 -5.25 -0.88 -13.58
CA VAL A 42 -6.08 -0.63 -12.40
C VAL A 42 -6.47 -1.95 -11.71
N ALA A 43 -6.89 -2.95 -12.49
CA ALA A 43 -7.27 -4.26 -11.97
C ALA A 43 -6.08 -5.00 -11.32
N ILE A 44 -4.92 -5.03 -11.97
CA ILE A 44 -3.70 -5.65 -11.44
C ILE A 44 -3.29 -4.98 -10.13
N GLY A 45 -3.30 -3.65 -10.08
CA GLY A 45 -3.04 -2.89 -8.85
C GLY A 45 -3.98 -3.31 -7.72
N GLY A 46 -5.28 -3.45 -8.01
CA GLY A 46 -6.27 -3.95 -7.06
C GLY A 46 -5.92 -5.32 -6.47
N TRP A 47 -5.57 -6.30 -7.31
CA TRP A 47 -5.24 -7.65 -6.83
C TRP A 47 -3.95 -7.69 -6.00
N ILE A 48 -2.94 -6.90 -6.35
CA ILE A 48 -1.73 -6.74 -5.54
C ILE A 48 -2.09 -6.18 -4.16
N CYS A 49 -2.95 -5.15 -4.11
CA CYS A 49 -3.41 -4.56 -2.85
C CYS A 49 -4.22 -5.55 -2.01
N LEU A 50 -4.99 -6.47 -2.59
CA LEU A 50 -5.64 -7.53 -1.80
C LEU A 50 -4.61 -8.39 -1.07
N ALA A 51 -3.56 -8.84 -1.76
CA ALA A 51 -2.51 -9.65 -1.15
C ALA A 51 -1.80 -8.88 -0.02
N ALA A 52 -1.49 -7.60 -0.23
CA ALA A 52 -0.90 -6.73 0.79
C ALA A 52 -1.83 -6.56 2.00
N ALA A 53 -3.11 -6.25 1.79
CA ALA A 53 -4.10 -6.08 2.86
C ALA A 53 -4.22 -7.33 3.73
N LEU A 54 -4.21 -8.54 3.13
CA LEU A 54 -4.26 -9.79 3.87
C LEU A 54 -3.04 -9.97 4.78
N LEU A 55 -1.83 -9.66 4.30
CA LEU A 55 -0.62 -9.71 5.12
C LEU A 55 -0.67 -8.72 6.29
N MET A 56 -1.16 -7.50 6.05
CA MET A 56 -1.32 -6.48 7.07
C MET A 56 -2.34 -6.89 8.14
N VAL A 57 -3.48 -7.48 7.74
CA VAL A 57 -4.48 -8.02 8.68
C VAL A 57 -3.89 -9.17 9.50
N ILE A 58 -3.15 -10.09 8.87
CA ILE A 58 -2.47 -11.18 9.57
C ILE A 58 -1.52 -10.60 10.64
N ALA A 59 -0.68 -9.62 10.27
CA ALA A 59 0.24 -8.97 11.21
C ALA A 59 -0.49 -8.25 12.35
N ALA A 60 -1.56 -7.51 12.04
CA ALA A 60 -2.32 -6.74 13.03
C ALA A 60 -3.06 -7.63 14.05
N ARG A 61 -3.48 -8.83 13.66
CA ARG A 61 -4.17 -9.81 14.52
C ARG A 61 -3.25 -10.54 15.49
N GLN A 62 -1.92 -10.50 15.30
CA GLN A 62 -0.97 -11.10 16.23
C GLN A 62 -1.00 -10.39 17.59
N ALA A 63 -0.75 -11.11 18.68
CA ALA A 63 -0.64 -10.51 20.02
C ALA A 63 0.45 -9.41 20.00
N VAL A 64 1.62 -9.75 19.46
CA VAL A 64 2.71 -8.84 19.10
C VAL A 64 3.01 -9.03 17.60
N PRO A 65 2.90 -7.99 16.75
CA PRO A 65 3.21 -8.09 15.33
C PRO A 65 4.66 -8.53 15.06
N SER A 66 4.84 -9.52 14.18
CA SER A 66 6.14 -10.05 13.78
C SER A 66 6.99 -9.00 13.07
N PRO A 67 8.20 -8.68 13.56
CA PRO A 67 9.07 -7.68 12.92
C PRO A 67 9.45 -8.03 11.48
N ALA A 68 9.64 -9.31 11.18
CA ALA A 68 9.98 -9.77 9.83
C ALA A 68 8.81 -9.53 8.86
N LEU A 69 7.58 -9.87 9.28
CA LEU A 69 6.39 -9.65 8.46
C LEU A 69 6.12 -8.16 8.24
N VAL A 70 6.25 -7.33 9.28
CA VAL A 70 6.06 -5.87 9.15
C VAL A 70 7.12 -5.26 8.22
N LYS A 71 8.38 -5.73 8.26
CA LYS A 71 9.41 -5.31 7.30
C LYS A 71 9.08 -5.74 5.87
N LEU A 72 8.57 -6.95 5.68
CA LEU A 72 8.12 -7.41 4.37
C LEU A 72 7.00 -6.52 3.82
N ILE A 73 6.02 -6.16 4.64
CA ILE A 73 4.94 -5.23 4.28
C ILE A 73 5.52 -3.87 3.87
N ALA A 74 6.41 -3.29 4.69
CA ALA A 74 7.05 -2.02 4.38
C ALA A 74 7.85 -2.05 3.06
N ILE A 75 8.55 -3.15 2.77
CA ILE A 75 9.25 -3.35 1.50
C ILE A 75 8.25 -3.47 0.34
N GLY A 76 7.15 -4.18 0.53
CA GLY A 76 6.06 -4.27 -0.44
C GLY A 76 5.48 -2.88 -0.77
N ASN A 77 5.24 -2.06 0.25
CA ASN A 77 4.80 -0.68 0.11
C ASN A 77 5.82 0.18 -0.66
N LEU A 78 7.12 0.03 -0.40
CA LEU A 78 8.16 0.68 -1.23
C LEU A 78 8.15 0.19 -2.67
N GLY A 79 7.92 -1.11 -2.90
CA GLY A 79 7.72 -1.68 -4.23
C GLY A 79 6.52 -1.07 -4.96
N TRP A 80 5.41 -0.84 -4.23
CA TRP A 80 4.24 -0.15 -4.75
C TRP A 80 4.51 1.31 -5.12
N VAL A 81 5.28 2.04 -4.31
CA VAL A 81 5.73 3.41 -4.64
C VAL A 81 6.55 3.40 -5.92
N ALA A 82 7.53 2.50 -6.04
CA ALA A 82 8.34 2.37 -7.25
C ALA A 82 7.49 2.02 -8.49
N ALA A 83 6.53 1.09 -8.34
CA ALA A 83 5.59 0.74 -9.40
C ALA A 83 4.71 1.94 -9.80
N SER A 84 4.27 2.75 -8.84
CA SER A 84 3.46 3.96 -9.09
C SER A 84 4.24 4.98 -9.92
N LEU A 85 5.51 5.21 -9.58
CA LEU A 85 6.40 6.06 -10.38
C LEU A 85 6.65 5.47 -11.77
N GLY A 86 6.78 4.14 -11.88
CA GLY A 86 6.86 3.44 -13.16
C GLY A 86 5.61 3.61 -14.03
N VAL A 87 4.42 3.57 -13.44
CA VAL A 87 3.15 3.87 -14.12
C VAL A 87 3.16 5.30 -14.65
N VAL A 88 3.51 6.30 -13.82
CA VAL A 88 3.61 7.69 -14.27
C VAL A 88 4.63 7.84 -15.41
N GLY A 89 5.82 7.24 -15.27
CA GLY A 89 6.86 7.30 -16.30
C GLY A 89 6.43 6.67 -17.63
N THR A 90 5.60 5.63 -17.58
CA THR A 90 5.16 4.87 -18.77
C THR A 90 3.91 5.47 -19.42
N PHE A 91 2.97 5.97 -18.62
CA PHE A 91 1.63 6.35 -19.09
C PHE A 91 1.33 7.86 -19.01
N SER A 92 2.24 8.70 -18.52
CA SER A 92 2.00 10.15 -18.34
C SER A 92 1.45 10.87 -19.57
N GLY A 93 1.82 10.47 -20.79
CA GLY A 93 1.30 11.07 -22.03
C GLY A 93 -0.18 10.77 -22.31
N ALA A 94 -0.75 9.73 -21.69
CA ALA A 94 -2.16 9.34 -21.82
C ALA A 94 -2.99 9.61 -20.56
N MET A 95 -2.34 9.76 -19.40
CA MET A 95 -3.01 10.00 -18.12
C MET A 95 -3.69 11.37 -18.09
N THR A 96 -4.85 11.43 -17.43
CA THR A 96 -5.49 12.72 -17.13
C THR A 96 -4.72 13.46 -16.04
N GLY A 97 -4.90 14.78 -15.93
CA GLY A 97 -4.33 15.55 -14.81
C GLY A 97 -4.78 15.03 -13.45
N LEU A 98 -6.04 14.56 -13.35
CA LEU A 98 -6.56 13.87 -12.17
C LEU A 98 -5.84 12.53 -11.95
N GLY A 99 -5.63 11.73 -13.00
CA GLY A 99 -4.89 10.48 -12.96
C GLY A 99 -3.49 10.65 -12.35
N LEU A 100 -2.73 11.64 -12.84
CA LEU A 100 -1.41 11.96 -12.31
C LEU A 100 -1.49 12.35 -10.83
N ALA A 101 -2.41 13.25 -10.47
CA ALA A 101 -2.59 13.68 -9.09
C ALA A 101 -2.93 12.51 -8.16
N VAL A 102 -3.86 11.63 -8.56
CA VAL A 102 -4.27 10.46 -7.78
C VAL A 102 -3.10 9.49 -7.58
N VAL A 103 -2.40 9.11 -8.65
CA VAL A 103 -1.28 8.14 -8.57
C VAL A 103 -0.12 8.69 -7.74
N ILE A 104 0.19 10.00 -7.84
CA ILE A 104 1.24 10.62 -7.02
C ILE A 104 0.79 10.74 -5.55
N ALA A 105 -0.43 11.20 -5.30
CA ALA A 105 -0.94 11.38 -3.93
C ALA A 105 -0.97 10.04 -3.17
N GLN A 106 -1.46 8.98 -3.81
CA GLN A 106 -1.47 7.65 -3.18
C GLN A 106 -0.05 7.10 -2.98
N ALA A 107 0.90 7.38 -3.89
CA ALA A 107 2.29 6.94 -3.72
C ALA A 107 2.95 7.63 -2.50
N VAL A 108 2.66 8.91 -2.29
CA VAL A 108 3.11 9.64 -1.09
C VAL A 108 2.48 9.05 0.18
N GLY A 109 1.19 8.73 0.16
CA GLY A 109 0.50 8.08 1.28
C GLY A 109 1.10 6.72 1.63
N VAL A 110 1.32 5.86 0.63
CA VAL A 110 1.93 4.53 0.80
C VAL A 110 3.38 4.65 1.28
N PHE A 111 4.14 5.64 0.80
CA PHE A 111 5.49 5.89 1.31
C PHE A 111 5.48 6.26 2.81
N ALA A 112 4.51 7.06 3.26
CA ALA A 112 4.36 7.38 4.66
C ALA A 112 4.07 6.12 5.50
N PHE A 113 3.19 5.23 5.03
CA PHE A 113 2.96 3.93 5.67
C PHE A 113 4.24 3.10 5.76
N ALA A 114 4.96 2.92 4.65
CA ALA A 114 6.21 2.16 4.61
C ALA A 114 7.24 2.65 5.65
N VAL A 115 7.40 3.98 5.78
CA VAL A 115 8.34 4.57 6.75
C VAL A 115 7.90 4.30 8.19
N LEU A 116 6.60 4.41 8.49
CA LEU A 116 6.07 4.16 9.83
C LEU A 116 6.23 2.68 10.23
N GLU A 117 5.88 1.77 9.32
CA GLU A 117 6.00 0.32 9.51
C GLU A 117 7.45 -0.10 9.71
N TRP A 118 8.38 0.39 8.87
CA TRP A 118 9.80 0.08 8.98
C TRP A 118 10.39 0.52 10.32
N LYS A 119 10.10 1.75 10.74
CA LYS A 119 10.55 2.29 12.03
C LYS A 119 9.98 1.50 13.21
N ALA A 120 8.72 1.10 13.14
CA ALA A 120 8.06 0.33 14.19
C ALA A 120 8.63 -1.10 14.31
N ALA A 121 8.90 -1.76 13.17
CA ALA A 121 9.51 -3.09 13.15
C ALA A 121 10.92 -3.11 13.75
N GLY A 122 11.71 -2.05 13.55
CA GLY A 122 13.04 -1.90 14.15
C GLY A 122 13.00 -1.67 15.67
N ALA A 123 11.95 -1.03 16.19
CA ALA A 123 11.81 -0.76 17.62
C ALA A 123 11.39 -2.01 18.42
N GLY A 124 10.52 -2.87 17.86
CA GLY A 124 10.04 -4.09 18.54
C GLY A 124 11.11 -5.15 18.79
N ALA A 125 12.10 -5.26 17.89
CA ALA A 125 13.23 -6.19 18.06
C ALA A 125 14.12 -5.83 19.27
N ARG A 126 14.15 -4.56 19.67
CA ARG A 126 14.99 -4.08 20.78
C ARG A 126 14.39 -4.35 22.15
N THR A 127 13.07 -4.56 22.23
CA THR A 127 12.35 -4.83 23.49
C THR A 127 12.34 -6.32 23.87
N VAL A 128 12.61 -7.23 22.93
CA VAL A 128 12.64 -8.68 23.18
C VAL A 128 14.02 -9.17 23.65
N LEU A 129 15.06 -8.34 23.49
CA LEU A 129 16.44 -8.65 23.86
C LEU A 129 16.87 -8.08 25.23
N VAL A 130 15.93 -7.54 26.03
CA VAL A 130 16.19 -6.96 27.37
C VAL A 130 15.37 -7.69 28.41
#